data_AF-A0A963RPP7-F1
#
_entry.id   AF-A0A963RPP7-F1
#
_cell.length_a   1.000
_cell.length_b   1.000
_cell.length_c   1.000
_cell.angle_alpha   90.00
_cell.angle_beta   90.00
_cell.angle_gamma   90.00
#
_symmetry.space_group_name_H-M   'P 1'
#
loop_
_entity.id
_entity.type
_entity.pdbx_description
1 polymer ?
#
loop_
_entity_poly.entity_id
_entity_poly.type
_entity_poly.pdbx_seq_one_letter_code
_entity_poly.pdbx_strand_id
1 'polypeptide(L)' 'MKVIVLGGGVVGITTAYYLARGGAQVTVLERQDGPALETSFANAGQV' A
#
# COMPACT_ATOMS: atom_id res chain seq x y z
N MET A 1 14.77 -8.72 -5.91
CA MET A 1 14.90 -7.27 -5.61
C MET A 1 14.21 -6.99 -4.27
N LYS A 2 14.76 -6.12 -3.41
CA LYS A 2 14.13 -5.72 -2.14
C LYS A 2 13.57 -4.30 -2.28
N VAL A 3 12.32 -4.08 -1.88
CA VAL A 3 11.63 -2.78 -2.02
C VAL A 3 10.93 -2.41 -0.72
N ILE A 4 11.02 -1.15 -0.32
CA ILE A 4 10.22 -0.58 0.77
C ILE A 4 9.17 0.35 0.14
N VAL A 5 7.92 0.15 0.53
CA VAL A 5 6.81 1.06 0.21
C VAL A 5 6.42 1.81 1.47
N LEU A 6 6.50 3.14 1.43
CA LEU A 6 6.09 4.02 2.54
C LEU A 6 4.64 4.47 2.30
N GLY A 7 3.74 4.03 3.17
CA GLY A 7 2.30 4.29 3.11
C GLY A 7 1.48 3.07 2.68
N GLY A 8 0.44 2.79 3.48
CA GLY A 8 -0.54 1.71 3.33
C GLY A 8 -1.89 2.18 2.80
N GLY A 9 -1.93 3.31 2.09
CA GLY A 9 -3.10 3.73 1.30
C GLY A 9 -3.26 2.91 0.01
N VAL A 10 -4.35 3.16 -0.74
CA VAL A 10 -4.72 2.41 -1.95
C VAL A 10 -3.58 2.31 -2.97
N VAL A 11 -2.85 3.41 -3.18
CA VAL A 11 -1.69 3.44 -4.10
C VAL A 11 -0.57 2.56 -3.57
N GLY A 12 -0.17 2.73 -2.30
CA GLY A 12 0.92 1.97 -1.70
C GLY A 12 0.67 0.47 -1.68
N ILE A 13 -0.54 0.04 -1.27
CA ILE A 13 -0.92 -1.38 -1.25
C ILE A 13 -0.98 -1.96 -2.66
N THR A 14 -1.54 -1.23 -3.63
CA THR A 14 -1.60 -1.71 -5.02
C THR A 14 -0.20 -1.83 -5.62
N THR A 15 0.68 -0.85 -5.39
CA THR A 15 2.09 -0.92 -5.81
C THR A 15 2.80 -2.10 -5.15
N ALA A 16 2.65 -2.29 -3.85
CA ALA A 16 3.26 -3.40 -3.12
C ALA A 16 2.78 -4.75 -3.65
N TYR A 17 1.48 -4.89 -3.95
CA TYR A 17 0.90 -6.10 -4.53
C TYR A 17 1.53 -6.46 -5.87
N TYR A 18 1.59 -5.51 -6.82
CA TYR A 18 2.16 -5.79 -8.14
C TYR A 18 3.69 -6.03 -8.10
N LEU A 19 4.41 -5.33 -7.22
CA LEU A 19 5.84 -5.59 -7.00
C LEU A 19 6.07 -7.00 -6.43
N ALA A 20 5.29 -7.41 -5.43
CA ALA A 20 5.38 -8.74 -4.84
C ALA A 20 5.02 -9.83 -5.86
N ARG A 21 3.97 -9.63 -6.65
CA ARG A 21 3.59 -10.54 -7.75
C ARG A 21 4.66 -10.65 -8.83
N GLY A 22 5.44 -9.59 -9.04
CA GLY A 22 6.63 -9.59 -9.91
C GLY A 22 7.88 -10.22 -9.30
N GLY A 23 7.80 -10.79 -8.09
CA GLY A 23 8.91 -11.47 -7.42
C GLY A 23 9.82 -10.56 -6.58
N ALA A 24 9.42 -9.30 -6.32
CA ALA A 24 10.12 -8.46 -5.36
C ALA A 24 9.78 -8.88 -3.91
N GLN A 25 10.78 -8.84 -3.03
CA GLN A 25 10.55 -8.90 -1.59
C GLN A 25 10.16 -7.49 -1.12
N VAL A 26 8.89 -7.30 -0.74
CA VAL A 26 8.35 -6.00 -0.37
C VAL A 26 8.14 -5.91 1.13
N THR A 27 8.53 -4.78 1.72
CA THR A 27 8.10 -4.36 3.07
C THR A 27 7.26 -3.10 2.94
N VAL A 28 6.06 -3.11 3.52
CA VAL A 28 5.21 -1.92 3.60
C VAL A 28 5.37 -1.34 5.00
N LEU A 29 5.66 -0.04 5.08
CA LEU A 29 5.69 0.70 6.33
C LEU A 29 4.52 1.69 6.33
N GLU A 30 3.66 1.59 7.34
CA GLU A 30 2.51 2.45 7.59
C GLU A 30 2.71 3.14 8.95
N ARG A 31 2.32 4.42 9.04
CA ARG A 31 2.40 5.19 10.29
C ARG A 31 1.21 4.92 11.21
N GLN A 32 0.06 4.60 10.63
CA GLN A 32 -1.17 4.27 11.34
C GLN A 32 -1.15 2.82 11.84
N ASP A 33 -2.05 2.50 12.79
CA ASP A 33 -2.19 1.15 13.35
C ASP A 33 -2.64 0.10 12.31
N GLY A 34 -3.13 0.54 11.15
CA GLY A 34 -3.57 -0.31 10.06
C GLY A 34 -3.55 0.40 8.70
N PRO A 35 -3.66 -0.36 7.59
CA PRO A 35 -3.70 0.21 6.25
C PRO A 35 -5.01 0.98 6.02
N ALA A 36 -4.96 1.91 5.07
CA ALA A 36 -6.12 2.63 4.57
C ALA A 36 -6.95 3.35 5.66
N LEU A 37 -6.34 3.86 6.73
CA LEU A 37 -7.02 4.61 7.80
C LEU A 37 -7.08 6.13 7.58
N GLU A 38 -6.73 6.62 6.38
CA GLU A 38 -6.74 8.04 6.03
C GLU A 38 -7.55 8.31 4.74
N THR A 39 -6.99 9.01 3.74
CA THR A 39 -7.71 9.37 2.49
C THR A 39 -8.34 8.16 1.79
N SER A 40 -7.69 6.99 1.87
CA SER A 40 -8.23 5.75 1.31
C SER A 40 -9.39 5.17 2.13
N PHE A 41 -9.57 5.53 3.40
CA PHE A 41 -10.73 5.14 4.21
C PHE A 41 -11.98 5.90 3.76
N ALA A 42 -11.85 7.22 3.67
CA ALA A 42 -12.95 8.17 3.53
C ALA A 42 -13.03 8.77 2.13
N ASN A 43 -12.89 7.93 1.10
CA ASN A 43 -13.15 8.32 -0.28
C ASN A 43 -14.55 7.88 -0.71
N ALA A 44 -15.11 8.50 -1.76
CA ALA A 44 -16.46 8.20 -2.25
C ALA A 44 -16.59 6.81 -2.92
N GLY A 45 -15.49 6.06 -3.07
CA GLY A 45 -15.49 4.74 -3.70
C GLY A 45 -15.90 4.76 -5.17
N GLN A 46 -15.88 5.93 -5.82
CA GLN A 46 -16.21 6.06 -7.24
C GLN A 46 -15.11 5.41 -8.08
N VAL A 47 -15.52 4.57 -9.03
CA VAL A 47 -14.67 3.88 -9.99
C VAL A 47 -14.94 4.42 -11.39
#